data_AF-A0A3D4FGI6-F1
#
_entry.id   AF-A0A3D4FGI6-F1
#
_cell.length_a   1.000
_cell.length_b   1.000
_cell.length_c   1.000
_cell.angle_alpha   90.00
_cell.angle_beta   90.00
_cell.angle_gamma   90.00
#
_symmetry.space_group_name_H-M   'P 1'
#
loop_
_entity.id
_entity.type
_entity.pdbx_description
1 polymer ?
#
loop_
_entity_poly.entity_id
_entity_poly.type
_entity_poly.pdbx_seq_one_letter_code
_entity_poly.pdbx_strand_id
1 'polypeptide(L)'
;MEVYRAKDSDRRYLKYEKSFLYSTAIIAAEEGKIKAVLEYEIKSLEYAKLVNFQIIENCDESLAFKKLIEEIMYWNPYLSKIIYNDEKYKIREEILKDGGFIKNKNWAKIIDNGIEVFKVNIKDIKPEQLTVDKVKLERVNSWISCPEDVVVTCINIDDRIVSIDGHSRLVSAFLKGFSYVYGYYEIDNVDLKFFKTCINWCEEKGIFSVEDLTKRVVSPKEHEEIWIKRCREYFKDKEK
;
A
#
# COMPACT_ATOMS: atom_id res chain seq x y z
N MET A 1 -10.73 8.11 17.08
CA MET A 1 -10.83 7.29 15.85
C MET A 1 -9.47 6.98 15.22
N GLU A 2 -9.07 5.71 15.29
CA GLU A 2 -7.95 5.06 14.62
C GLU A 2 -8.39 4.61 13.21
N VAL A 3 -7.47 4.61 12.24
CA VAL A 3 -7.72 4.12 10.89
C VAL A 3 -6.61 3.17 10.47
N TYR A 4 -6.96 2.07 9.80
CA TYR A 4 -6.00 1.07 9.34
C TYR A 4 -6.55 0.24 8.16
N ARG A 5 -5.66 -0.37 7.37
CA ARG A 5 -6.04 -1.34 6.32
C ARG A 5 -6.62 -2.62 6.94
N ALA A 6 -7.73 -3.11 6.38
CA ALA A 6 -8.45 -4.27 6.91
C ALA A 6 -7.55 -5.50 7.13
N LYS A 7 -7.78 -6.18 8.26
CA LYS A 7 -7.11 -7.43 8.68
C LYS A 7 -8.08 -8.60 8.54
N ASP A 8 -7.59 -9.82 8.70
CA ASP A 8 -8.43 -11.02 8.56
C ASP A 8 -9.66 -11.01 9.50
N SER A 9 -9.53 -10.43 10.70
CA SER A 9 -10.63 -10.25 11.66
C SER A 9 -11.77 -9.36 11.15
N ASP A 10 -11.47 -8.48 10.18
CA ASP A 10 -12.40 -7.45 9.72
C ASP A 10 -13.17 -7.90 8.47
N ARG A 11 -12.82 -9.06 7.89
CA ARG A 11 -13.39 -9.54 6.62
C ARG A 11 -14.92 -9.61 6.62
N ARG A 12 -15.53 -9.87 7.79
CA ARG A 12 -16.99 -9.92 7.95
C ARG A 12 -17.71 -8.58 7.75
N TYR A 13 -16.97 -7.47 7.80
CA TYR A 13 -17.50 -6.12 7.60
C TYR A 13 -17.30 -5.60 6.17
N LEU A 14 -16.59 -6.36 5.34
CA LEU A 14 -16.26 -5.95 3.97
C LEU A 14 -17.36 -6.42 3.01
N LYS A 15 -17.71 -5.54 2.07
CA LYS A 15 -18.70 -5.86 1.04
C LYS A 15 -18.07 -6.62 -0.13
N TYR A 16 -16.81 -6.35 -0.45
CA TYR A 16 -16.10 -6.99 -1.55
C TYR A 16 -14.85 -7.69 -1.06
N GLU A 17 -14.80 -9.02 -1.20
CA GLU A 17 -13.61 -9.81 -0.87
C GLU A 17 -12.36 -9.32 -1.63
N LYS A 18 -12.56 -8.85 -2.86
CA LYS A 18 -11.50 -8.27 -3.68
C LYS A 18 -10.78 -7.11 -2.98
N SER A 19 -11.51 -6.25 -2.26
CA SER A 19 -10.91 -5.12 -1.54
C SER A 19 -9.94 -5.59 -0.46
N PHE A 20 -10.24 -6.72 0.19
CA PHE A 20 -9.31 -7.34 1.14
C PHE A 20 -8.06 -7.88 0.45
N LEU A 21 -8.24 -8.65 -0.64
CA LEU A 21 -7.13 -9.25 -1.38
C LEU A 21 -6.17 -8.18 -1.93
N TYR A 22 -6.69 -7.03 -2.33
CA TYR A 22 -5.94 -5.94 -2.95
C TYR A 22 -5.41 -4.94 -1.91
N SER A 23 -5.72 -5.16 -0.62
CA SER A 23 -5.41 -4.21 0.47
C SER A 23 -6.01 -2.82 0.25
N THR A 24 -7.18 -2.76 -0.39
CA THR A 24 -7.95 -1.55 -0.71
C THR A 24 -9.25 -1.45 0.11
N ALA A 25 -9.26 -2.06 1.29
CA ALA A 25 -10.28 -1.88 2.32
C ALA A 25 -9.66 -1.20 3.54
N ILE A 26 -10.29 -0.14 4.02
CA ILE A 26 -9.84 0.66 5.15
C ILE A 26 -10.92 0.69 6.22
N ILE A 27 -10.50 0.49 7.46
CA ILE A 27 -11.34 0.42 8.64
C ILE A 27 -11.09 1.65 9.50
N ALA A 28 -12.17 2.27 9.97
CA ALA A 28 -12.13 3.25 11.04
C ALA A 28 -12.67 2.62 12.31
N ALA A 29 -11.90 2.69 13.39
CA ALA A 29 -12.23 2.12 14.69
C ALA A 29 -12.09 3.14 15.82
N GLU A 30 -12.87 2.95 16.87
CA GLU A 30 -12.84 3.77 18.08
C GLU A 30 -13.18 2.90 19.28
N GLU A 31 -12.36 2.99 20.33
CA GLU A 31 -12.50 2.18 21.56
C GLU A 31 -12.58 0.67 21.26
N GLY A 32 -11.80 0.20 20.28
CA GLY A 32 -11.77 -1.21 19.87
C GLY A 32 -12.99 -1.68 19.06
N LYS A 33 -13.93 -0.78 18.74
CA LYS A 33 -15.11 -1.08 17.92
C LYS A 33 -14.98 -0.49 16.53
N ILE A 34 -15.36 -1.27 15.51
CA ILE A 34 -15.38 -0.82 14.13
C ILE A 34 -16.56 0.13 13.93
N LYS A 35 -16.25 1.35 13.46
CA LYS A 35 -17.23 2.42 13.26
C LYS A 35 -17.61 2.57 11.80
N ALA A 36 -16.64 2.51 10.89
CA ALA A 36 -16.88 2.63 9.47
C ALA A 36 -15.90 1.80 8.64
N VAL A 37 -16.32 1.47 7.42
CA VAL A 37 -15.53 0.75 6.41
C VAL A 37 -15.60 1.54 5.11
N LEU A 38 -14.46 1.70 4.45
CA LEU A 38 -14.37 2.26 3.11
C LEU A 38 -13.55 1.33 2.23
N GLU A 39 -14.10 1.01 1.05
CA GLU A 39 -13.45 0.15 0.07
C GLU A 39 -13.27 0.93 -1.24
N TYR A 40 -12.13 0.73 -1.89
CA TYR A 40 -11.81 1.39 -3.15
C TYR A 40 -11.13 0.41 -4.12
N GLU A 41 -11.05 0.81 -5.39
CA GLU A 41 -10.31 0.11 -6.43
C GLU A 41 -9.34 1.08 -7.10
N ILE A 42 -8.07 0.69 -7.20
CA ILE A 42 -7.11 1.37 -8.07
C ILE A 42 -7.47 1.01 -9.51
N LYS A 43 -7.69 2.02 -10.35
CA LYS A 43 -8.13 1.83 -11.75
C LYS A 43 -7.03 2.10 -12.76
N SER A 44 -6.06 2.89 -12.38
CA SER A 44 -4.88 3.22 -13.17
C SER A 44 -3.80 3.75 -12.22
N LEU A 45 -2.65 4.09 -12.79
CA LEU A 45 -1.56 4.77 -12.07
C LEU A 45 -1.94 6.16 -11.56
N GLU A 46 -3.07 6.72 -11.98
CA GLU A 46 -3.47 8.09 -11.62
C GLU A 46 -4.63 8.15 -10.64
N TYR A 47 -5.58 7.21 -10.72
CA TYR A 47 -6.82 7.34 -9.97
C TYR A 47 -7.38 6.06 -9.38
N ALA A 48 -8.02 6.25 -8.22
CA ALA A 48 -8.81 5.25 -7.55
C ALA A 48 -10.31 5.58 -7.64
N LYS A 49 -11.15 4.56 -7.49
CA LYS A 49 -12.59 4.69 -7.41
C LYS A 49 -13.08 4.16 -6.06
N LEU A 50 -13.86 4.96 -5.33
CA LEU A 50 -14.56 4.49 -4.15
C LEU A 50 -15.63 3.49 -4.56
N VAL A 51 -15.60 2.32 -3.94
CA VAL A 51 -16.53 1.22 -4.22
C VAL A 51 -17.37 0.76 -3.03
N ASN A 52 -17.14 1.27 -1.84
CA ASN A 52 -18.06 1.11 -0.71
C ASN A 52 -17.73 2.16 0.35
N PHE A 53 -18.75 2.65 1.04
CA PHE A 53 -18.58 3.35 2.31
C PHE A 53 -19.77 3.00 3.19
N GLN A 54 -19.49 2.47 4.38
CA GLN A 54 -20.51 1.98 5.29
C GLN A 54 -20.19 2.38 6.72
N ILE A 55 -21.21 2.88 7.42
CA ILE A 55 -21.19 3.07 8.86
C ILE A 55 -21.70 1.78 9.51
N ILE A 56 -20.91 1.22 10.42
CA ILE A 56 -21.20 -0.02 11.16
C ILE A 56 -21.81 0.30 12.52
N GLU A 57 -21.25 1.30 13.21
CA GLU A 57 -21.74 1.81 14.48
C GLU A 57 -21.79 3.33 14.45
N ASN A 58 -22.66 3.92 15.27
CA ASN A 58 -22.80 5.37 15.38
C ASN A 58 -21.44 6.04 15.67
N CYS A 59 -21.11 7.02 14.83
CA CYS A 59 -19.91 7.83 14.91
C CYS A 59 -20.09 9.14 14.12
N ASP A 60 -19.12 10.04 14.19
CA ASP A 60 -19.04 11.19 13.29
C ASP A 60 -18.66 10.70 11.87
N GLU A 61 -19.66 10.64 10.98
CA GLU A 61 -19.47 10.12 9.62
C GLU A 61 -18.55 10.98 8.76
N SER A 62 -18.60 12.32 8.91
CA SER A 62 -17.74 13.23 8.15
C SER A 62 -16.29 13.08 8.59
N LEU A 63 -16.03 13.00 9.90
CA LEU A 63 -14.69 12.74 10.43
C LEU A 63 -14.17 11.36 9.99
N ALA A 64 -15.00 10.32 10.08
CA ALA A 64 -14.64 8.97 9.65
C ALA A 64 -14.27 8.95 8.17
N PHE A 65 -15.13 9.51 7.31
CA PHE A 65 -14.89 9.56 5.87
C PHE A 65 -13.59 10.30 5.55
N LYS A 66 -13.36 11.48 6.15
CA LYS A 66 -12.14 12.25 5.93
C LYS A 66 -10.88 11.45 6.28
N LYS A 67 -10.84 10.82 7.45
CA LYS A 67 -9.68 10.00 7.88
C LYS A 67 -9.47 8.77 6.99
N LEU A 68 -10.56 8.14 6.54
CA LEU A 68 -10.48 7.00 5.61
C LEU A 68 -9.90 7.43 4.24
N ILE A 69 -10.25 8.62 3.75
CA ILE A 69 -9.66 9.18 2.52
C ILE A 69 -8.19 9.54 2.71
N GLU A 70 -7.82 10.15 3.85
CA GLU A 70 -6.43 10.44 4.20
C GLU A 70 -5.58 9.16 4.22
N GLU A 71 -6.12 8.06 4.72
CA GLU A 71 -5.44 6.76 4.72
C GLU A 71 -5.27 6.17 3.29
N ILE A 72 -6.23 6.36 2.37
CA ILE A 72 -6.02 6.01 0.95
C ILE A 72 -4.82 6.76 0.39
N MET A 73 -4.77 8.07 0.65
CA MET A 73 -3.73 8.96 0.14
C MET A 73 -2.37 8.62 0.76
N TYR A 74 -2.33 8.25 2.04
CA TYR A 74 -1.10 7.82 2.70
C TYR A 74 -0.50 6.56 2.06
N TRP A 75 -1.32 5.54 1.80
CA TRP A 75 -0.83 4.29 1.20
C TRP A 75 -0.63 4.35 -0.32
N ASN A 76 -1.23 5.33 -0.99
CA ASN A 76 -1.14 5.51 -2.44
C ASN A 76 -0.87 6.98 -2.75
N PRO A 77 0.27 7.52 -2.29
CA PRO A 77 0.54 8.94 -2.34
C PRO A 77 0.71 9.42 -3.77
N TYR A 78 0.94 8.53 -4.74
CA TYR A 78 1.00 8.82 -6.18
C TYR A 78 -0.36 9.13 -6.84
N LEU A 79 -1.49 8.86 -6.18
CA LEU A 79 -2.81 9.10 -6.78
C LEU A 79 -3.06 10.60 -6.95
N SER A 80 -3.40 11.02 -8.17
CA SER A 80 -3.81 12.40 -8.48
C SER A 80 -5.31 12.63 -8.34
N LYS A 81 -6.09 11.55 -8.19
CA LYS A 81 -7.56 11.64 -8.14
C LYS A 81 -8.23 10.46 -7.45
N ILE A 82 -9.27 10.74 -6.67
CA ILE A 82 -10.21 9.74 -6.16
C ILE A 82 -11.61 10.06 -6.69
N ILE A 83 -12.26 9.09 -7.32
CA ILE A 83 -13.58 9.24 -7.94
C ILE A 83 -14.63 8.46 -7.14
N TYR A 84 -15.83 9.02 -7.05
CA TYR A 84 -17.02 8.32 -6.59
C TYR A 84 -18.19 8.57 -7.56
N ASN A 85 -18.90 7.49 -7.91
CA ASN A 85 -20.07 7.54 -8.79
C ASN A 85 -21.33 7.24 -7.96
N ASP A 86 -22.36 8.07 -8.12
CA ASP A 86 -23.62 8.05 -7.36
C ASP A 86 -24.45 6.76 -7.54
N GLU A 87 -24.05 5.88 -8.47
CA GLU A 87 -24.88 4.78 -8.98
C GLU A 87 -24.93 3.52 -8.10
N LYS A 88 -24.00 3.31 -7.15
CA LYS A 88 -23.87 2.01 -6.45
C LYS A 88 -24.20 2.01 -4.94
N TYR A 89 -24.01 3.12 -4.24
CA TYR A 89 -24.31 3.31 -2.80
C TYR A 89 -24.36 4.81 -2.58
N LYS A 90 -25.22 5.30 -1.67
CA LYS A 90 -25.48 6.73 -1.50
C LYS A 90 -24.68 7.30 -0.33
N ILE A 91 -23.50 7.84 -0.60
CA ILE A 91 -22.78 8.69 0.36
C ILE A 91 -23.48 10.05 0.34
N ARG A 92 -23.78 10.62 1.51
CA ARG A 92 -24.44 11.93 1.58
C ARG A 92 -23.54 12.99 0.95
N GLU A 93 -24.14 13.91 0.19
CA GLU A 93 -23.39 14.94 -0.53
C GLU A 93 -22.56 15.84 0.41
N GLU A 94 -23.06 16.09 1.62
CA GLU A 94 -22.35 16.86 2.64
C GLU A 94 -21.02 16.19 3.05
N ILE A 95 -21.03 14.86 3.27
CA ILE A 95 -19.84 14.08 3.62
C ILE A 95 -18.80 14.12 2.49
N LEU A 96 -19.25 14.02 1.25
CA LEU A 96 -18.37 14.11 0.08
C LEU A 96 -17.71 15.49 -0.01
N LYS A 97 -18.49 16.57 0.17
CA LYS A 97 -17.98 17.94 0.18
C LYS A 97 -16.99 18.15 1.33
N ASP A 98 -17.28 17.66 2.52
CA ASP A 98 -16.39 17.72 3.70
C ASP A 98 -15.07 16.97 3.46
N GLY A 99 -15.11 15.86 2.70
CA GLY A 99 -13.91 15.13 2.24
C GLY A 99 -13.14 15.84 1.11
N GLY A 100 -13.62 16.97 0.62
CA GLY A 100 -13.03 17.75 -0.47
C GLY A 100 -13.34 17.19 -1.86
N PHE A 101 -14.44 16.44 -2.03
CA PHE A 101 -14.93 16.04 -3.34
C PHE A 101 -15.78 17.15 -3.96
N ILE A 102 -15.61 17.34 -5.27
CA ILE A 102 -16.38 18.29 -6.07
C ILE A 102 -17.24 17.49 -7.07
N LYS A 103 -18.52 17.87 -7.21
CA LYS A 103 -19.45 17.23 -8.14
C LYS A 103 -19.36 17.91 -9.51
N ASN A 104 -18.93 17.15 -10.52
CA ASN A 104 -19.09 17.50 -11.93
C ASN A 104 -20.00 16.45 -12.59
N LYS A 105 -19.48 15.66 -13.52
CA LYS A 105 -20.17 14.44 -14.03
C LYS A 105 -20.22 13.32 -12.99
N ASN A 106 -19.13 13.18 -12.23
CA ASN A 106 -19.00 12.31 -11.06
C ASN A 106 -18.44 13.15 -9.90
N TRP A 107 -18.46 12.60 -8.68
CA TRP A 107 -17.72 13.19 -7.57
C TRP A 107 -16.25 12.87 -7.71
N ALA A 108 -15.39 13.88 -7.57
CA ALA A 108 -13.96 13.70 -7.62
C ALA A 108 -13.25 14.56 -6.57
N LYS A 109 -12.28 13.97 -5.88
CA LYS A 109 -11.25 14.68 -5.14
C LYS A 109 -10.01 14.73 -6.01
N ILE A 110 -9.57 15.93 -6.38
CA ILE A 110 -8.29 16.14 -7.07
C ILE A 110 -7.20 16.26 -6.00
N ILE A 111 -6.07 15.60 -6.24
CA ILE A 111 -4.93 15.54 -5.34
C ILE A 111 -3.73 16.02 -6.14
N ASP A 112 -3.03 17.02 -5.59
CA ASP A 112 -1.74 17.45 -6.10
C ASP A 112 -0.72 17.23 -4.98
N ASN A 113 0.13 16.24 -5.19
CA ASN A 113 1.17 15.79 -4.26
C ASN A 113 2.58 15.98 -4.83
N GLY A 114 2.71 16.42 -6.09
CA GLY A 114 4.00 16.52 -6.77
C GLY A 114 4.73 15.18 -6.98
N ILE A 115 4.06 14.04 -6.80
CA ILE A 115 4.67 12.70 -6.93
C ILE A 115 4.53 12.21 -8.37
N GLU A 116 5.67 11.94 -8.99
CA GLU A 116 5.74 11.36 -10.33
C GLU A 116 5.88 9.84 -10.26
N VAL A 117 5.05 9.14 -11.02
CA VAL A 117 5.16 7.70 -11.23
C VAL A 117 6.05 7.46 -12.44
N PHE A 118 7.12 6.68 -12.25
CA PHE A 118 8.06 6.33 -13.31
C PHE A 118 8.05 4.83 -13.59
N LYS A 119 8.39 4.48 -14.83
CA LYS A 119 8.59 3.10 -15.26
C LYS A 119 10.04 2.68 -14.97
N VAL A 120 10.22 1.50 -14.39
CA VAL A 120 11.54 0.98 -14.02
C VAL A 120 11.67 -0.50 -14.37
N ASN A 121 12.83 -0.89 -14.91
CA ASN A 121 13.14 -2.28 -15.15
C ASN A 121 13.32 -3.01 -13.81
N ILE A 122 12.69 -4.17 -13.64
CA ILE A 122 12.75 -4.90 -12.36
C ILE A 122 14.20 -5.26 -12.00
N LYS A 123 15.07 -5.50 -12.99
CA LYS A 123 16.48 -5.83 -12.79
C LYS A 123 17.30 -4.67 -12.23
N ASP A 124 16.84 -3.44 -12.39
CA ASP A 124 17.52 -2.23 -11.91
C ASP A 124 17.09 -1.86 -10.48
N ILE A 125 16.09 -2.56 -9.93
CA ILE A 125 15.58 -2.35 -8.58
C ILE A 125 16.38 -3.17 -7.58
N LYS A 126 16.95 -2.50 -6.57
CA LYS A 126 17.58 -3.14 -5.43
C LYS A 126 16.55 -3.35 -4.30
N PRO A 127 16.37 -4.58 -3.79
CA PRO A 127 15.58 -4.81 -2.59
C PRO A 127 16.37 -4.46 -1.32
N GLU A 128 15.66 -4.08 -0.26
CA GLU A 128 16.22 -3.90 1.09
C GLU A 128 15.70 -4.95 2.10
N GLN A 129 14.73 -5.77 1.70
CA GLN A 129 14.09 -6.79 2.53
C GLN A 129 14.76 -8.17 2.39
N LEU A 130 15.00 -8.87 3.51
CA LEU A 130 15.69 -10.17 3.54
C LEU A 130 14.87 -11.38 3.06
N THR A 131 13.55 -11.35 3.26
CA THR A 131 12.66 -12.48 2.95
C THR A 131 11.29 -11.99 2.50
N VAL A 132 10.55 -12.78 1.75
CA VAL A 132 9.16 -12.46 1.35
C VAL A 132 8.19 -13.43 2.02
N ASP A 133 7.18 -12.89 2.68
CA ASP A 133 6.09 -13.67 3.26
C ASP A 133 5.29 -14.38 2.15
N LYS A 134 5.26 -15.72 2.22
CA LYS A 134 4.59 -16.57 1.24
C LYS A 134 3.09 -16.31 1.12
N VAL A 135 2.40 -16.07 2.23
CA VAL A 135 0.94 -15.82 2.22
C VAL A 135 0.65 -14.46 1.59
N LYS A 136 1.46 -13.45 1.88
CA LYS A 136 1.36 -12.14 1.21
C LYS A 136 1.64 -12.27 -0.29
N LEU A 137 2.65 -13.05 -0.67
CA LEU A 137 2.98 -13.31 -2.08
C LEU A 137 1.85 -14.02 -2.82
N GLU A 138 1.25 -15.06 -2.24
CA GLU A 138 0.10 -15.76 -2.81
C GLU A 138 -1.09 -14.82 -3.01
N ARG A 139 -1.35 -13.96 -2.02
CA ARG A 139 -2.42 -12.95 -2.11
C ARG A 139 -2.20 -11.99 -3.29
N VAL A 140 -1.00 -11.43 -3.47
CA VAL A 140 -0.74 -10.52 -4.60
C VAL A 140 -0.70 -11.26 -5.95
N ASN A 141 -0.22 -12.49 -5.97
CA ASN A 141 -0.22 -13.34 -7.17
C ASN A 141 -1.63 -13.59 -7.72
N SER A 142 -2.64 -13.60 -6.85
CA SER A 142 -4.05 -13.85 -7.21
C SER A 142 -4.66 -12.77 -8.10
N TRP A 143 -4.05 -11.57 -8.16
CA TRP A 143 -4.62 -10.45 -8.90
C TRP A 143 -3.66 -9.69 -9.81
N ILE A 144 -2.36 -9.73 -9.56
CA ILE A 144 -1.40 -9.09 -10.48
C ILE A 144 -1.48 -9.78 -11.84
N SER A 145 -1.81 -8.99 -12.86
CA SER A 145 -2.07 -9.46 -14.23
C SER A 145 -1.25 -8.71 -15.27
N CYS A 146 -0.89 -7.45 -15.00
CA CYS A 146 -0.01 -6.64 -15.85
C CYS A 146 0.95 -5.77 -15.01
N PRO A 147 1.99 -5.16 -15.62
CA PRO A 147 2.93 -4.28 -14.92
C PRO A 147 2.28 -3.10 -14.19
N GLU A 148 1.18 -2.55 -14.73
CA GLU A 148 0.43 -1.42 -14.16
C GLU A 148 -0.26 -1.77 -12.83
N ASP A 149 -0.44 -3.06 -12.53
CA ASP A 149 -0.92 -3.53 -11.22
C ASP A 149 0.16 -3.39 -10.11
N VAL A 150 1.42 -3.11 -10.50
CA VAL A 150 2.57 -3.07 -9.60
C VAL A 150 3.18 -1.68 -9.56
N VAL A 151 2.83 -0.96 -8.50
CA VAL A 151 3.45 0.30 -8.10
C VAL A 151 4.20 0.09 -6.79
N VAL A 152 5.48 0.43 -6.74
CA VAL A 152 6.32 0.33 -5.54
C VAL A 152 6.88 1.66 -5.07
N THR A 153 7.11 1.75 -3.76
CA THR A 153 7.74 2.90 -3.13
C THR A 153 9.25 2.75 -3.23
N CYS A 154 9.92 3.74 -3.81
CA CYS A 154 11.35 3.74 -4.02
C CYS A 154 12.03 4.90 -3.31
N ILE A 155 13.33 4.75 -3.07
CA ILE A 155 14.24 5.85 -2.74
C ILE A 155 15.47 5.75 -3.64
N ASN A 156 16.18 6.86 -3.78
CA ASN A 156 17.49 6.87 -4.45
C ASN A 156 18.59 6.80 -3.37
N ILE A 157 19.42 5.77 -3.44
CA ILE A 157 20.64 5.65 -2.64
C ILE A 157 21.82 5.45 -3.57
N ASP A 158 22.74 6.41 -3.57
CA ASP A 158 24.01 6.35 -4.31
C ASP A 158 23.79 5.99 -5.80
N ASP A 159 22.85 6.70 -6.44
CA ASP A 159 22.39 6.53 -7.83
C ASP A 159 21.72 5.19 -8.16
N ARG A 160 21.22 4.48 -7.14
CA ARG A 160 20.48 3.23 -7.29
C ARG A 160 19.04 3.37 -6.84
N ILE A 161 18.14 2.75 -7.60
CA ILE A 161 16.71 2.66 -7.25
C ILE A 161 16.55 1.54 -6.23
N VAL A 162 16.15 1.90 -5.01
CA VAL A 162 15.94 0.95 -3.91
C VAL A 162 14.45 0.91 -3.61
N SER A 163 13.83 -0.29 -3.68
CA SER A 163 12.45 -0.47 -3.26
C SER A 163 12.38 -0.65 -1.75
N ILE A 164 11.65 0.24 -1.08
CA ILE A 164 11.48 0.25 0.39
C ILE A 164 10.12 -0.27 0.85
N ASP A 165 9.18 -0.46 -0.08
CA ASP A 165 7.94 -1.21 0.15
C ASP A 165 7.53 -1.93 -1.14
N GLY A 166 6.65 -2.92 -1.03
CA GLY A 166 6.05 -3.62 -2.17
C GLY A 166 6.80 -4.86 -2.63
N HIS A 167 7.73 -5.42 -1.85
CA HIS A 167 8.57 -6.56 -2.25
C HIS A 167 7.77 -7.81 -2.66
N SER A 168 6.62 -8.11 -2.03
CA SER A 168 5.75 -9.20 -2.48
C SER A 168 5.22 -8.97 -3.91
N ARG A 169 4.88 -7.72 -4.27
CA ARG A 169 4.42 -7.36 -5.62
C ARG A 169 5.57 -7.43 -6.63
N LEU A 170 6.78 -7.01 -6.25
CA LEU A 170 7.99 -7.15 -7.09
C LEU A 170 8.33 -8.60 -7.38
N VAL A 171 8.35 -9.45 -6.36
CA VAL A 171 8.61 -10.89 -6.54
C VAL A 171 7.53 -11.52 -7.41
N SER A 172 6.25 -11.16 -7.21
CA SER A 172 5.15 -11.61 -8.08
C SER A 172 5.37 -11.19 -9.54
N ALA A 173 5.69 -9.92 -9.80
CA ALA A 173 5.95 -9.39 -11.14
C ALA A 173 7.12 -10.11 -11.82
N PHE A 174 8.23 -10.31 -11.09
CA PHE A 174 9.39 -11.04 -11.60
C PHE A 174 9.05 -12.49 -11.98
N LEU A 175 8.35 -13.21 -11.10
CA LEU A 175 7.93 -14.60 -11.35
C LEU A 175 6.94 -14.72 -12.50
N LYS A 176 6.16 -13.68 -12.79
CA LYS A 176 5.26 -13.60 -13.96
C LYS A 176 5.98 -13.17 -15.25
N GLY A 177 7.29 -12.92 -15.19
CA GLY A 177 8.11 -12.57 -16.35
C GLY A 177 7.98 -11.12 -16.80
N PHE A 178 7.47 -10.22 -15.96
CA PHE A 178 7.43 -8.80 -16.29
C PHE A 178 8.85 -8.23 -16.34
N SER A 179 9.16 -7.47 -17.38
CA SER A 179 10.47 -6.81 -17.51
C SER A 179 10.53 -5.48 -16.75
N TYR A 180 9.38 -4.89 -16.44
CA TYR A 180 9.29 -3.61 -15.76
C TYR A 180 8.09 -3.57 -14.81
N VAL A 181 8.12 -2.60 -13.91
CA VAL A 181 7.00 -2.18 -13.05
C VAL A 181 6.98 -0.65 -12.99
N TYR A 182 6.07 -0.10 -12.21
CA TYR A 182 6.05 1.33 -11.89
C TYR A 182 6.52 1.56 -10.46
N GLY A 183 7.11 2.72 -10.22
CA GLY A 183 7.50 3.17 -8.90
C GLY A 183 7.32 4.67 -8.76
N TYR A 184 7.40 5.14 -7.53
CA TYR A 184 7.49 6.57 -7.21
C TYR A 184 8.53 6.75 -6.11
N TYR A 185 9.13 7.93 -6.04
CA TYR A 185 10.09 8.23 -4.98
C TYR A 185 9.37 8.72 -3.72
N GLU A 186 9.70 8.11 -2.58
CA GLU A 186 9.40 8.70 -1.28
C GLU A 186 10.36 9.87 -1.05
N ILE A 187 9.78 11.05 -0.87
CA ILE A 187 10.53 12.31 -0.71
C ILE A 187 10.52 12.80 0.73
N ASP A 188 9.57 12.33 1.55
CA ASP A 188 9.39 12.81 2.90
C ASP A 188 9.85 11.77 3.94
N ASN A 189 10.53 12.24 4.99
CA ASN A 189 10.84 11.47 6.21
C ASN A 189 11.54 10.10 6.00
N VAL A 190 12.42 9.99 5.01
CA VAL A 190 13.18 8.76 4.73
C VAL A 190 14.36 8.58 5.69
N ASP A 191 14.37 7.49 6.47
CA ASP A 191 15.55 7.08 7.23
C ASP A 191 16.58 6.38 6.31
N LEU A 192 17.37 7.18 5.60
CA LEU A 192 18.42 6.69 4.70
C LEU A 192 19.44 5.79 5.41
N LYS A 193 19.70 6.01 6.70
CA LYS A 193 20.67 5.22 7.47
C LYS A 193 20.12 3.81 7.74
N PHE A 194 18.84 3.71 8.06
CA PHE A 194 18.14 2.44 8.18
C PHE A 194 18.18 1.67 6.85
N PHE A 195 17.78 2.29 5.74
CA PHE A 195 17.76 1.58 4.45
C PHE A 195 19.14 1.18 3.94
N LYS A 196 20.20 2.00 4.17
CA LYS A 196 21.59 1.58 3.91
C LYS A 196 21.98 0.35 4.74
N THR A 197 21.50 0.27 5.98
CA THR A 197 21.73 -0.89 6.85
C THR A 197 20.99 -2.14 6.34
N CYS A 198 19.73 -1.99 5.92
CA CYS A 198 18.94 -3.08 5.32
C CYS A 198 19.57 -3.62 4.04
N ILE A 199 20.07 -2.73 3.17
CA ILE A 199 20.86 -3.08 1.98
C ILE A 199 22.08 -3.91 2.37
N ASN A 200 22.87 -3.48 3.35
CA ASN A 200 24.05 -4.22 3.78
C ASN A 200 23.69 -5.63 4.27
N TRP A 201 22.61 -5.78 5.04
CA TRP A 201 22.13 -7.10 5.46
C TRP A 201 21.74 -7.98 4.26
N CYS A 202 21.12 -7.41 3.23
CA CYS A 202 20.80 -8.12 2.00
C CYS A 202 22.07 -8.59 1.28
N GLU A 203 23.06 -7.72 1.11
CA GLU A 203 24.33 -8.04 0.44
C GLU A 203 25.13 -9.12 1.18
N GLU A 204 25.19 -9.07 2.52
CA GLU A 204 25.78 -10.12 3.37
C GLU A 204 25.11 -11.48 3.17
N LYS A 205 23.85 -11.50 2.75
CA LYS A 205 23.07 -12.71 2.45
C LYS A 205 23.01 -13.05 0.96
N GLY A 206 23.77 -12.34 0.13
CA GLY A 206 23.85 -12.56 -1.32
C GLY A 206 22.58 -12.11 -2.06
N ILE A 207 21.82 -11.17 -1.51
CA ILE A 207 20.60 -10.63 -2.11
C ILE A 207 20.96 -9.28 -2.75
N PHE A 208 21.16 -9.27 -4.07
CA PHE A 208 21.54 -8.05 -4.81
C PHE A 208 20.42 -7.55 -5.71
N SER A 209 19.45 -8.41 -6.04
CA SER A 209 18.39 -8.16 -7.00
C SER A 209 17.05 -8.75 -6.56
N VAL A 210 15.97 -8.36 -7.24
CA VAL A 210 14.65 -8.99 -7.05
C VAL A 210 14.69 -10.50 -7.35
N GLU A 211 15.52 -10.93 -8.31
CA GLU A 211 15.73 -12.34 -8.63
C GLU A 211 16.24 -13.14 -7.42
N ASP A 212 17.22 -12.61 -6.69
CA ASP A 212 17.75 -13.26 -5.49
C ASP A 212 16.70 -13.34 -4.38
N LEU A 213 15.87 -12.30 -4.27
CA LEU A 213 14.77 -12.26 -3.31
C LEU A 213 13.70 -13.33 -3.59
N THR A 214 13.49 -13.74 -4.85
CA THR A 214 12.56 -14.84 -5.18
C THR A 214 12.96 -16.17 -4.55
N LYS A 215 14.25 -16.36 -4.24
CA LYS A 215 14.79 -17.56 -3.57
C LYS A 215 14.59 -17.51 -2.04
N ARG A 216 14.01 -16.43 -1.51
CA ARG A 216 13.84 -16.14 -0.08
C ARG A 216 12.36 -16.00 0.32
N VAL A 217 11.48 -16.70 -0.38
CA VAL A 217 10.06 -16.80 0.00
C VAL A 217 9.91 -17.80 1.14
N VAL A 218 9.39 -17.34 2.28
CA VAL A 218 9.36 -18.10 3.55
C VAL A 218 7.97 -18.05 4.20
N SER A 219 7.72 -18.89 5.20
CA SER A 219 6.47 -18.83 5.96
C SER A 219 6.29 -17.48 6.69
N PRO A 220 5.05 -17.06 7.03
CA PRO A 220 4.84 -15.83 7.79
C PRO A 220 5.64 -15.77 9.10
N LYS A 221 5.79 -16.92 9.77
CA LYS A 221 6.57 -17.03 11.00
C LYS A 221 8.07 -16.77 10.76
N GLU A 222 8.65 -17.40 9.75
CA GLU A 222 10.06 -17.17 9.39
C GLU A 222 10.30 -15.74 8.90
N HIS A 223 9.35 -15.15 8.18
CA HIS A 223 9.43 -13.75 7.77
C HIS A 223 9.43 -12.81 9.00
N GLU A 224 8.54 -13.06 9.96
CA GLU A 224 8.50 -12.32 11.22
C GLU A 224 9.83 -12.45 12.00
N GLU A 225 10.39 -13.66 12.10
CA GLU A 225 11.61 -13.93 12.85
C GLU A 225 12.88 -13.36 12.19
N ILE A 226 13.00 -13.47 10.85
CA ILE A 226 14.21 -13.08 10.11
C ILE A 226 14.21 -11.59 9.77
N TRP A 227 13.07 -11.06 9.34
CA TRP A 227 12.97 -9.70 8.82
C TRP A 227 12.37 -8.73 9.83
N ILE A 228 11.13 -8.99 10.26
CA ILE A 228 10.38 -8.03 11.08
C ILE A 228 11.04 -7.83 12.44
N LYS A 229 11.45 -8.90 13.11
CA LYS A 229 12.15 -8.84 14.40
C LYS A 229 13.47 -8.08 14.28
N ARG A 230 14.24 -8.32 13.21
CA ARG A 230 15.51 -7.64 12.95
C ARG A 230 15.33 -6.14 12.75
N CYS A 231 14.29 -5.73 12.03
CA CYS A 231 13.93 -4.30 11.89
C CYS A 231 13.55 -3.69 13.25
N ARG A 232 12.73 -4.39 14.05
CA ARG A 232 12.35 -3.91 15.40
C ARG A 232 13.56 -3.76 16.32
N GLU A 233 14.51 -4.69 16.27
CA GLU A 233 15.76 -4.62 17.06
C GLU A 233 16.59 -3.39 16.67
N TYR A 234 16.72 -3.09 15.37
CA TYR A 234 17.40 -1.87 14.92
C TYR A 234 16.81 -0.60 15.54
N PHE A 235 15.48 -0.44 15.53
CA PHE A 235 14.84 0.76 16.08
C PHE A 235 14.88 0.80 17.61
N LYS A 236 14.82 -0.33 18.31
CA LYS A 236 14.99 -0.39 19.78
C LYS A 236 16.36 0.11 20.25
N ASP A 237 17.40 -0.15 19.47
CA ASP A 237 18.75 0.30 19.81
C ASP A 237 18.97 1.80 19.52
N LYS A 238 18.04 2.46 18.82
CA LYS A 238 18.06 3.91 18.53
C LYS A 238 17.28 4.75 19.54
N GLU A 239 16.39 4.13 20.31
CA GLU A 239 15.61 4.78 21.38
C GLU A 239 16.35 4.82 22.73
N LYS A 240 17.57 4.27 22.79
CA LYS A 240 18.48 4.32 23.95
C LYS A 240 19.59 5.34 23.73
#